data_AF-A0A2V8Y0S7-F1
#
_entry.id   AF-A0A2V8Y0S7-F1
#
_cell.length_a   1.000
_cell.length_b   1.000
_cell.length_c   1.000
_cell.angle_alpha   90.00
_cell.angle_beta   90.00
_cell.angle_gamma   90.00
#
_symmetry.space_group_name_H-M   'P 1'
#
loop_
_entity.id
_entity.type
_entity.pdbx_description
1 polymer ?
#
loop_
_entity_poly.entity_id
_entity_poly.type
_entity_poly.pdbx_seq_one_letter_code
_entity_poly.pdbx_strand_id
1 'polypeptide(L)'
;MHGPLSGVVVRFSRARRYERQGILVSEVALEQAEAGCLADSELRALRRERDAERRAQYDRDLVAQMSQMTREISRLFPGCPPKGAQTIAEHTARWGSGRVGRTAAGQSLEEEALTLAVVAHIRPRYGNYDELPMRGYERSEVRAEIHDEVDRVLDRWRNPL
;
A
#
# COMPACT_ATOMS: atom_id res chain seq x y z
N MET A 1 24.08 39.62 9.44
CA MET A 1 22.91 39.41 8.56
C MET A 1 23.45 38.96 7.20
N HIS A 2 23.67 37.66 7.03
CA HIS A 2 24.12 37.08 5.75
C HIS A 2 22.95 36.28 5.20
N GLY A 3 22.31 36.76 4.14
CA GLY A 3 21.31 35.97 3.43
C GLY A 3 22.00 34.73 2.81
N PRO A 4 21.34 33.56 2.78
CA PRO A 4 22.00 32.34 2.31
C PRO A 4 22.06 32.42 0.78
N LEU A 5 23.18 32.92 0.25
CA LEU A 5 23.49 32.75 -1.16
C LEU A 5 23.56 31.25 -1.43
N SER A 6 22.70 30.78 -2.33
CA SER A 6 22.71 29.40 -2.80
C SER A 6 22.59 29.36 -4.31
N GLY A 7 23.19 28.34 -4.92
CA GLY A 7 23.19 28.16 -6.36
C GLY A 7 23.03 26.69 -6.73
N VAL A 8 22.14 26.37 -7.66
CA VAL A 8 21.99 24.99 -8.15
C VAL A 8 23.04 24.73 -9.22
N VAL A 9 23.88 23.73 -9.00
CA VAL A 9 24.88 23.30 -9.99
C VAL A 9 24.20 22.33 -10.95
N VAL A 10 24.23 22.66 -12.24
CA VAL A 10 23.73 21.80 -13.30
C VAL A 10 24.85 21.48 -14.28
N ARG A 11 24.79 20.30 -14.89
CA ARG A 11 25.70 19.88 -15.96
C ARG A 11 24.87 19.59 -17.20
N PHE A 12 25.28 20.15 -18.33
CA PHE A 12 24.66 19.82 -19.60
C PHE A 12 25.08 18.41 -20.04
N SER A 13 24.13 17.53 -20.32
CA SER A 13 24.38 16.11 -20.63
C SER A 13 24.41 15.82 -22.13
N ARG A 14 24.95 14.65 -22.51
CA ARG A 14 24.99 14.18 -23.90
C ARG A 14 23.60 13.97 -24.50
N ALA A 15 22.58 13.78 -23.67
CA ALA A 15 21.17 13.73 -24.06
C ALA A 15 20.54 15.13 -24.23
N ARG A 16 21.36 16.19 -24.30
CA ARG A 16 20.97 17.60 -24.49
C ARG A 16 20.00 18.11 -23.42
N ARG A 17 20.20 17.73 -22.16
CA ARG A 17 19.42 18.20 -20.99
C ARG A 17 20.35 18.67 -19.86
N TYR A 18 19.89 19.60 -19.03
CA TYR A 18 20.58 19.99 -17.81
C TYR A 18 20.27 19.02 -16.68
N GLU A 19 21.31 18.34 -16.17
CA GLU A 19 21.21 17.41 -15.04
C GLU A 19 21.70 18.09 -13.77
N ARG A 20 20.86 18.14 -12.75
CA ARG A 20 21.20 18.70 -11.44
C ARG A 20 22.31 17.88 -10.79
N GLN A 21 23.42 18.53 -10.47
CA GLN A 21 24.59 17.92 -9.82
C GLN A 21 24.59 18.19 -8.32
N GLY A 22 24.07 19.34 -7.88
CA GLY A 22 24.07 19.68 -6.46
C GLY A 22 23.64 21.12 -6.20
N ILE A 23 23.95 21.59 -4.99
CA ILE A 23 23.72 22.97 -4.56
C ILE A 23 25.01 23.49 -3.93
N LEU A 24 25.41 24.71 -4.29
CA LEU A 24 26.42 25.48 -3.59
C LEU A 24 25.70 26.30 -2.52
N VAL A 25 26.25 26.30 -1.31
CA VAL A 25 25.82 27.10 -0.18
C VAL A 25 27.05 27.77 0.43
N SER A 26 26.88 28.86 1.17
CA SER A 26 28.00 29.45 1.90
C SER A 26 28.48 28.51 3.01
N GLU A 27 29.79 28.55 3.29
CA GLU A 27 30.42 27.78 4.37
C GLU A 27 29.73 28.04 5.72
N VAL A 28 29.46 29.30 6.05
CA VAL A 28 28.73 29.69 7.27
C VAL A 28 27.32 29.06 7.33
N ALA A 29 26.62 28.95 6.20
CA ALA A 29 25.30 28.30 6.17
C ALA A 29 25.41 26.78 6.35
N LEU A 30 26.49 26.16 5.86
CA LEU A 30 26.78 24.75 6.07
C LEU A 30 27.09 24.47 7.55
N GLU A 31 27.98 25.25 8.17
CA GLU A 31 28.34 25.12 9.59
C GLU A 31 27.13 25.30 10.50
N GLN A 32 26.25 26.27 10.22
CA GLN A 32 25.02 26.47 10.98
C GLN A 32 24.05 25.29 10.85
N ALA A 33 23.94 24.71 9.65
CA ALA A 33 23.12 23.53 9.44
C ALA A 33 23.67 22.29 10.17
N GLU A 34 24.99 22.12 10.17
CA GLU A 34 25.67 21.06 10.93
C GLU A 34 25.48 21.21 12.43
N ALA A 35 25.68 22.42 12.97
CA ALA A 35 25.47 22.72 14.38
C ALA A 35 24.01 22.47 14.81
N GLY A 36 23.03 22.91 14.00
CA GLY A 36 21.61 22.62 14.24
C GLY A 36 21.29 21.12 14.18
N CYS A 37 21.88 20.39 13.23
CA CYS A 37 21.73 18.94 13.16
C CYS A 37 22.31 18.24 14.39
N LEU A 38 23.48 18.68 14.88
CA LEU A 38 24.12 18.12 16.05
C LEU A 38 23.31 18.38 17.32
N ALA A 39 22.80 19.60 17.49
CA ALA A 39 21.97 19.99 18.62
C ALA A 39 20.71 19.12 18.77
N ASP A 40 20.08 18.75 17.64
CA ASP A 40 18.86 17.92 17.64
C ASP A 40 19.15 16.41 17.54
N SER A 41 20.41 15.98 17.55
CA SER A 41 20.79 14.59 17.28
C SER A 41 20.22 13.59 18.30
N GLU A 42 20.28 13.92 19.59
CA GLU A 42 19.75 13.10 20.68
C GLU A 42 18.22 13.02 20.63
N LEU A 43 17.54 14.16 20.42
CA LEU A 43 16.08 14.20 20.31
C LEU A 43 15.59 13.37 19.11
N ARG A 44 16.30 13.43 17.97
CA ARG A 44 16.01 12.57 16.81
C ARG A 44 16.26 11.10 17.10
N ALA A 45 17.29 10.76 17.87
CA ALA A 45 17.55 9.38 18.27
C ALA A 45 16.41 8.82 19.14
N LEU A 46 15.99 9.56 20.18
CA LEU A 46 14.86 9.18 21.04
C LEU A 46 13.54 9.05 20.26
N ARG A 47 13.29 9.94 19.30
CA ARG A 47 12.13 9.83 18.41
C ARG A 47 12.20 8.55 17.56
N ARG A 48 13.35 8.24 16.96
CA ARG A 48 13.52 7.02 16.15
C ARG A 48 13.30 5.74 16.96
N GLU A 49 13.75 5.73 18.21
CA GLU A 49 13.55 4.60 19.13
C GLU A 49 12.06 4.40 19.43
N ARG A 50 11.36 5.46 19.87
CA ARG A 50 9.90 5.43 20.07
C ARG A 50 9.15 5.05 18.79
N ASP A 51 9.60 5.55 17.64
CA ASP A 51 9.00 5.20 16.35
C ASP A 51 9.27 3.74 15.97
N ALA A 52 10.38 3.15 16.39
CA ALA A 52 10.68 1.74 16.21
C ALA A 52 9.75 0.87 17.06
N GLU A 53 9.54 1.25 18.33
CA GLU A 53 8.57 0.59 19.22
C GLU A 53 7.15 0.66 18.65
N ARG A 54 6.72 1.85 18.20
CA ARG A 54 5.41 2.04 17.55
C ARG A 54 5.27 1.18 16.31
N ARG A 55 6.28 1.14 15.43
CA ARG A 55 6.29 0.28 14.24
C ARG A 55 6.20 -1.21 14.60
N ALA A 56 6.95 -1.66 15.60
CA ALA A 56 6.89 -3.05 16.06
C ALA A 56 5.53 -3.43 16.66
N GLN A 57 4.83 -2.48 17.30
CA GLN A 57 3.45 -2.69 17.72
C GLN A 57 2.51 -2.79 16.51
N TYR A 58 2.61 -1.86 15.55
CA TYR A 58 1.81 -1.91 14.33
C TYR A 58 2.00 -3.20 13.53
N ASP A 59 3.24 -3.68 13.42
CA ASP A 59 3.53 -4.94 12.73
C ASP A 59 2.85 -6.13 13.41
N ARG A 60 2.83 -6.16 14.75
CA ARG A 60 2.12 -7.19 15.53
C ARG A 60 0.60 -7.10 15.35
N ASP A 61 0.04 -5.90 15.41
CA ASP A 61 -1.40 -5.67 15.22
C ASP A 61 -1.83 -6.07 13.80
N LEU A 62 -1.00 -5.77 12.80
CA LEU A 62 -1.23 -6.15 11.41
C LEU A 62 -1.26 -7.68 11.24
N VAL A 63 -0.30 -8.40 11.82
CA VAL A 63 -0.27 -9.87 11.77
C VAL A 63 -1.49 -10.47 12.47
N ALA A 64 -1.91 -9.91 13.61
CA ALA A 64 -3.11 -10.35 14.31
C ALA A 64 -4.38 -10.11 13.47
N GLN A 65 -4.51 -8.92 12.86
CA GLN A 65 -5.62 -8.58 11.98
C GLN A 65 -5.70 -9.50 10.75
N MET A 66 -4.56 -9.75 10.09
CA MET A 66 -4.50 -10.68 8.95
C MET A 66 -4.94 -12.09 9.34
N SER A 67 -4.51 -12.56 10.51
CA SER A 67 -4.88 -13.88 11.02
C SER A 67 -6.38 -13.97 11.32
N GLN A 68 -6.96 -12.92 11.89
CA GLN A 68 -8.40 -12.84 12.17
C GLN A 68 -9.22 -12.79 10.88
N MET A 69 -8.80 -11.97 9.91
CA MET A 69 -9.46 -11.86 8.61
C MET A 69 -9.40 -13.16 7.83
N THR A 70 -8.27 -13.86 7.84
CA THR A 70 -8.14 -15.20 7.22
C THR A 70 -9.16 -16.19 7.80
N ARG A 71 -9.38 -16.14 9.13
CA ARG A 71 -10.33 -17.00 9.82
C ARG A 71 -11.77 -16.67 9.43
N GLU A 72 -12.13 -15.38 9.41
CA GLU A 72 -13.48 -14.97 9.00
C GLU A 72 -13.76 -15.26 7.53
N ILE A 73 -12.80 -15.05 6.63
CA ILE A 73 -12.95 -15.42 5.21
C ILE A 73 -13.16 -16.93 5.08
N SER A 74 -12.38 -17.74 5.80
CA SER A 74 -12.54 -19.20 5.79
C SER A 74 -13.90 -19.64 6.37
N ARG A 75 -14.47 -18.86 7.30
CA ARG A 75 -15.80 -19.10 7.89
C ARG A 75 -16.93 -18.77 6.93
N LEU A 76 -16.83 -17.63 6.25
CA LEU A 76 -17.82 -17.14 5.29
C LEU A 76 -17.76 -17.88 3.94
N PHE A 77 -16.57 -18.34 3.56
CA PHE A 77 -16.28 -18.98 2.29
C PHE A 77 -15.51 -20.29 2.50
N PRO A 78 -16.16 -21.34 3.04
CA PRO A 78 -15.50 -22.62 3.35
C PRO A 78 -14.92 -23.34 2.12
N GLY A 79 -15.42 -23.07 0.92
CA GLY A 79 -14.86 -23.58 -0.34
C GLY A 79 -13.66 -22.79 -0.88
N CYS A 80 -13.28 -21.68 -0.24
CA CYS A 80 -12.08 -20.92 -0.60
C CYS A 80 -10.80 -21.69 -0.21
N PRO A 81 -9.82 -21.86 -1.11
CA PRO A 81 -8.54 -22.48 -0.75
C PRO A 81 -7.86 -21.72 0.40
N PRO A 82 -7.22 -22.41 1.37
CA PRO A 82 -6.57 -21.76 2.52
C PRO A 82 -5.55 -20.68 2.12
N LYS A 83 -4.76 -20.95 1.07
CA LYS A 83 -3.81 -19.98 0.50
C LYS A 83 -4.50 -18.77 -0.13
N GLY A 84 -5.70 -18.96 -0.69
CA GLY A 84 -6.54 -17.89 -1.21
C GLY A 84 -7.00 -16.94 -0.10
N ALA A 85 -7.57 -17.50 0.98
CA ALA A 85 -8.00 -16.73 2.14
C ALA A 85 -6.84 -15.92 2.77
N GLN A 86 -5.66 -16.53 2.92
CA GLN A 86 -4.44 -15.83 3.38
C GLN A 86 -4.04 -14.68 2.45
N THR A 87 -4.01 -14.93 1.14
CA THR A 87 -3.64 -13.91 0.14
C THR A 87 -4.60 -12.72 0.17
N ILE A 88 -5.90 -12.98 0.34
CA ILE A 88 -6.92 -11.94 0.46
C ILE A 88 -6.67 -11.12 1.73
N ALA A 89 -6.49 -11.78 2.87
CA ALA A 89 -6.25 -11.11 4.15
C ALA A 89 -4.97 -10.25 4.13
N GLU A 90 -3.88 -10.77 3.57
CA GLU A 90 -2.62 -10.04 3.36
C GLU A 90 -2.82 -8.77 2.53
N HIS A 91 -3.55 -8.90 1.42
CA HIS A 91 -3.75 -7.79 0.49
C HIS A 91 -4.65 -6.71 1.10
N THR A 92 -5.73 -7.10 1.76
CA THR A 92 -6.68 -6.20 2.42
C THR A 92 -6.03 -5.49 3.61
N ALA A 93 -5.32 -6.22 4.47
CA ALA A 93 -4.67 -5.63 5.65
C ALA A 93 -3.53 -4.67 5.27
N ARG A 94 -2.79 -4.94 4.17
CA ARG A 94 -1.77 -4.02 3.64
C ARG A 94 -2.35 -2.66 3.26
N TRP A 95 -3.57 -2.62 2.72
CA TRP A 95 -4.26 -1.37 2.40
C TRP A 95 -4.70 -0.63 3.67
N GLY A 96 -4.98 -1.35 4.75
CA GLY A 96 -5.30 -0.79 6.06
C GLY A 96 -4.10 -0.30 6.89
N SER A 97 -2.86 -0.69 6.59
CA SER A 97 -1.68 -0.51 7.46
C SER A 97 -1.21 0.95 7.70
N GLY A 98 -1.90 1.95 7.13
CA GLY A 98 -1.71 3.36 7.50
C GLY A 98 -0.65 4.14 6.73
N ARG A 99 0.03 3.55 5.72
CA ARG A 99 0.94 4.26 4.81
C ARG A 99 0.29 4.80 3.53
N VAL A 100 -0.88 4.29 3.15
CA VAL A 100 -1.68 4.78 2.01
C VAL A 100 -3.17 4.58 2.36
N GLY A 101 -3.95 5.67 2.43
CA GLY A 101 -5.42 5.65 2.47
C GLY A 101 -6.09 5.02 3.70
N ARG A 102 -6.54 5.84 4.65
CA ARG A 102 -7.44 5.40 5.73
C ARG A 102 -8.86 5.24 5.19
N THR A 103 -9.34 4.02 5.01
CA THR A 103 -10.79 3.75 5.04
C THR A 103 -11.06 2.63 6.03
N ALA A 104 -11.92 2.90 7.02
CA ALA A 104 -12.33 1.90 8.02
C ALA A 104 -12.91 0.64 7.38
N ALA A 105 -13.51 0.77 6.19
CA ALA A 105 -14.00 -0.34 5.37
C ALA A 105 -12.90 -1.34 4.96
N GLY A 106 -11.64 -0.90 4.75
CA GLY A 106 -10.53 -1.79 4.41
C GLY A 106 -9.98 -2.60 5.60
N GLN A 107 -10.40 -2.24 6.82
CA GLN A 107 -10.01 -2.91 8.06
C GLN A 107 -11.17 -3.66 8.73
N SER A 108 -12.39 -3.47 8.23
CA SER A 108 -13.58 -4.06 8.82
C SER A 108 -13.62 -5.56 8.56
N LEU A 109 -13.96 -6.30 9.61
CA LEU A 109 -14.30 -7.72 9.54
C LEU A 109 -15.79 -7.93 9.24
N GLU A 110 -16.50 -6.87 8.86
CA GLU A 110 -17.85 -6.96 8.34
C GLU A 110 -17.90 -7.86 7.12
N GLU A 111 -18.93 -8.71 7.07
CA GLU A 111 -19.14 -9.67 6.01
C GLU A 111 -19.15 -9.01 4.62
N GLU A 112 -19.76 -7.83 4.48
CA GLU A 112 -19.82 -7.10 3.21
C GLU A 112 -18.42 -6.68 2.73
N ALA A 113 -17.60 -6.13 3.63
CA ALA A 113 -16.22 -5.74 3.32
C ALA A 113 -15.36 -6.95 2.93
N LEU A 114 -15.49 -8.07 3.65
CA LEU A 114 -14.80 -9.31 3.34
C LEU A 114 -15.26 -9.91 2.01
N THR A 115 -16.56 -9.84 1.71
CA THR A 115 -17.13 -10.29 0.44
C THR A 115 -16.58 -9.47 -0.72
N LEU A 116 -16.52 -8.13 -0.59
CA LEU A 116 -15.91 -7.26 -1.60
C LEU A 116 -14.43 -7.57 -1.82
N ALA A 117 -13.68 -7.86 -0.75
CA ALA A 117 -12.26 -8.26 -0.85
C ALA A 117 -12.09 -9.59 -1.60
N VAL A 118 -12.96 -10.57 -1.33
CA VAL A 118 -12.99 -11.86 -2.02
C VAL A 118 -13.33 -11.68 -3.50
N VAL A 119 -14.36 -10.90 -3.82
CA VAL A 119 -14.74 -10.54 -5.20
C VAL A 119 -13.57 -9.88 -5.93
N ALA A 120 -12.88 -8.95 -5.29
CA ALA A 120 -11.71 -8.28 -5.86
C ALA A 120 -10.55 -9.24 -6.12
N HIS A 121 -10.41 -10.32 -5.34
CA HIS A 121 -9.40 -11.36 -5.54
C HIS A 121 -9.75 -12.34 -6.66
N ILE A 122 -11.04 -12.67 -6.81
CA ILE A 122 -11.55 -13.55 -7.86
C ILE A 122 -11.49 -12.84 -9.21
N ARG A 123 -11.84 -11.56 -9.28
CA ARG A 123 -12.01 -10.79 -10.53
C ARG A 123 -10.86 -10.90 -11.55
N PRO A 124 -9.56 -10.79 -11.19
CA PRO A 124 -8.48 -10.91 -12.17
C PRO A 124 -8.21 -12.36 -12.60
N ARG A 125 -8.71 -13.35 -11.86
CA ARG A 125 -8.46 -14.78 -12.08
C ARG A 125 -9.49 -15.45 -12.98
N TYR A 126 -10.64 -14.81 -13.19
CA TYR A 126 -11.76 -15.35 -13.97
C TYR A 126 -12.11 -14.36 -15.07
N GLY A 127 -11.83 -14.78 -16.31
CA GLY A 127 -12.23 -14.13 -17.57
C GLY A 127 -11.48 -12.85 -17.92
N ASN A 128 -10.46 -12.93 -18.79
CA ASN A 128 -9.89 -11.87 -19.65
C ASN A 128 -9.81 -10.42 -19.10
N TYR A 129 -9.81 -10.22 -17.78
CA TYR A 129 -9.97 -8.90 -17.16
C TYR A 129 -8.84 -7.96 -17.53
N ASP A 130 -7.63 -8.51 -17.71
CA ASP A 130 -6.45 -7.77 -18.14
C ASP A 130 -6.40 -7.57 -19.65
N GLU A 131 -7.11 -8.38 -20.44
CA GLU A 131 -7.11 -8.32 -21.91
C GLU A 131 -8.20 -7.39 -22.47
N LEU A 132 -9.36 -7.31 -21.83
CA LEU A 132 -10.50 -6.53 -22.32
C LEU A 132 -10.23 -5.01 -22.33
N PRO A 133 -9.54 -4.41 -21.34
CA PRO A 133 -9.12 -3.01 -21.42
C PRO A 133 -8.15 -2.73 -22.57
N MET A 134 -7.31 -3.71 -22.93
CA MET A 134 -6.41 -3.58 -24.10
C MET A 134 -7.17 -3.65 -25.42
N ARG A 135 -8.38 -4.22 -25.43
CA ARG A 135 -9.30 -4.28 -26.58
C ARG A 135 -10.27 -3.10 -26.65
N GLY A 136 -10.12 -2.10 -25.77
CA GLY A 136 -10.90 -0.86 -25.78
C GLY A 136 -12.20 -0.88 -24.98
N TYR A 137 -12.45 -1.93 -24.18
CA TYR A 137 -13.61 -1.99 -23.30
C TYR A 137 -13.42 -1.11 -22.06
N GLU A 138 -14.48 -0.41 -21.66
CA GLU A 138 -14.50 0.36 -20.43
C GLU A 138 -14.56 -0.57 -19.20
N ARG A 139 -14.00 -0.12 -18.08
CA ARG A 139 -13.92 -0.94 -16.85
C ARG A 139 -15.30 -1.41 -16.34
N SER A 140 -16.37 -0.66 -16.61
CA SER A 140 -17.75 -1.05 -16.27
C SER A 140 -18.25 -2.21 -17.12
N GLU A 141 -17.94 -2.21 -18.42
CA GLU A 141 -18.36 -3.25 -19.37
C GLU A 141 -17.66 -4.57 -19.05
N VAL A 142 -16.35 -4.51 -18.76
CA VAL A 142 -15.58 -5.67 -18.32
C VAL A 142 -16.15 -6.26 -17.02
N ARG A 143 -16.56 -5.40 -16.08
CA ARG A 143 -17.15 -5.84 -14.81
C ARG A 143 -18.52 -6.49 -14.99
N ALA A 144 -19.34 -6.01 -15.93
CA ALA A 144 -20.64 -6.57 -16.23
C ALA A 144 -20.50 -7.97 -16.87
N GLU A 145 -19.59 -8.13 -17.82
CA GLU A 145 -19.35 -9.38 -18.54
C GLU A 145 -18.95 -10.54 -17.61
N ILE A 146 -18.09 -10.27 -16.63
CA ILE A 146 -17.58 -11.29 -15.72
C ILE A 146 -18.41 -11.45 -14.44
N HIS A 147 -19.45 -10.63 -14.24
CA HIS A 147 -20.24 -10.59 -13.01
C HIS A 147 -20.80 -11.97 -12.68
N ASP A 148 -21.48 -12.61 -13.64
CA ASP A 148 -22.11 -13.92 -13.47
C ASP A 148 -21.10 -15.05 -13.22
N GLU A 149 -19.88 -14.94 -13.75
CA GLU A 149 -18.82 -15.91 -13.49
C GLU A 149 -18.26 -15.74 -12.08
N VAL A 150 -18.02 -14.50 -11.66
CA VAL A 150 -17.56 -14.17 -10.31
C VAL A 150 -18.59 -14.62 -9.27
N ASP A 151 -19.87 -14.36 -9.48
CA ASP A 151 -20.96 -14.77 -8.58
C ASP A 151 -21.03 -16.30 -8.47
N ARG A 152 -20.91 -17.02 -9.59
CA ARG A 152 -20.87 -18.51 -9.57
C ARG A 152 -19.70 -19.07 -8.77
N VAL A 153 -18.53 -18.44 -8.81
CA VAL A 153 -17.37 -18.85 -8.00
C VAL A 153 -17.61 -18.49 -6.54
N LEU A 154 -18.14 -17.29 -6.27
CA LEU A 154 -18.44 -16.81 -4.94
C LEU A 154 -19.46 -17.72 -4.22
N ASP A 155 -20.53 -18.10 -4.91
CA ASP A 155 -21.55 -19.02 -4.39
C ASP A 155 -21.00 -20.40 -4.10
N ARG A 156 -20.14 -20.93 -4.98
CA ARG A 156 -19.46 -22.21 -4.77
C ARG A 156 -18.54 -22.17 -3.56
N TRP A 157 -17.88 -21.04 -3.31
CA TRP A 157 -17.01 -20.88 -2.15
C TRP A 157 -17.82 -20.68 -0.86
N ARG A 158 -18.98 -20.03 -0.93
CA ARG A 158 -19.88 -19.83 0.21
C ARG A 158 -20.62 -21.13 0.59
N ASN A 159 -21.04 -21.91 -0.41
CA ASN A 159 -21.78 -23.16 -0.27
C ASN A 159 -21.10 -24.30 -1.05
N PRO A 160 -19.99 -24.85 -0.56
CA PRO A 160 -19.36 -26.03 -1.17
C PRO A 160 -20.32 -27.22 -1.04
N LEU A 161 -20.52 -27.94 -2.15
CA LEU A 161 -21.29 -29.18 -2.21
C LEU A 161 -20.58 -30.33 -1.48
#